data_AF-A0A7D5RYX7-F1
#
_entry.id   AF-A0A7D5RYX7-F1
#
_cell.length_a   1.000
_cell.length_b   1.000
_cell.length_c   1.000
_cell.angle_alpha   90.00
_cell.angle_beta   90.00
_cell.angle_gamma   90.00
#
_symmetry.space_group_name_H-M   'P 1'
#
loop_
_entity.id
_entity.type
_entity.pdbx_description
1 polymer ?
#
loop_
_entity_poly.entity_id
_entity_poly.type
_entity_poly.pdbx_seq_one_letter_code
_entity_poly.pdbx_strand_id
1 'polypeptide(L)'
;MSVRPATDGGLTTVRTEIELDVRWGPITMFRYRHESLEYWQSDRLQAITSRTEEGVRPILSRGTGKGRICPARPLGENTSDQVLLTSNNLWTRAITREQQIIDAQWGTIVPLAWDEAERQQISDGLDVDHFRFSTPEWRGSVWYDGPTWVRAAHAQ
;
A
#
# COMPACT_ATOMS: atom_id res chain seq x y z
N MET A 1 -3.11 8.87 8.06
CA MET A 1 -3.60 7.85 7.11
C MET A 1 -4.93 7.34 7.60
N SER A 2 -5.93 7.26 6.73
CA SER A 2 -7.19 6.57 7.01
C SER A 2 -7.48 5.56 5.91
N VAL A 3 -7.95 4.37 6.32
CA VAL A 3 -8.42 3.31 5.43
C VAL A 3 -9.87 3.05 5.77
N ARG A 4 -10.76 3.14 4.79
CA ARG A 4 -12.21 2.94 4.97
C ARG A 4 -12.70 1.83 4.03
N PRO A 5 -12.88 0.59 4.53
CA PRO A 5 -13.54 -0.46 3.78
C PRO A 5 -15.07 -0.29 3.85
N ALA A 6 -15.75 -0.53 2.74
CA ALA A 6 -17.20 -0.64 2.64
C ALA A 6 -17.57 -1.86 1.79
N THR A 7 -18.50 -2.69 2.23
CA THR A 7 -18.89 -3.91 1.52
C THR A 7 -20.35 -3.84 1.06
N ASP A 8 -20.59 -4.11 -0.22
CA ASP A 8 -21.93 -4.19 -0.83
C ASP A 8 -21.97 -5.33 -1.85
N GLY A 9 -22.92 -6.26 -1.73
CA GLY A 9 -23.11 -7.33 -2.71
C GLY A 9 -21.89 -8.22 -3.00
N GLY A 10 -20.93 -8.33 -2.06
CA GLY A 10 -19.67 -9.06 -2.25
C GLY A 10 -18.54 -8.26 -2.90
N LEU A 11 -18.79 -6.99 -3.23
CA LEU A 11 -17.77 -6.00 -3.60
C LEU A 11 -17.32 -5.25 -2.34
N THR A 12 -16.01 -5.15 -2.13
CA THR A 12 -15.42 -4.31 -1.09
C THR A 12 -14.73 -3.12 -1.73
N THR A 13 -15.16 -1.91 -1.37
CA THR A 13 -14.51 -0.66 -1.75
C THR A 13 -13.60 -0.21 -0.61
N VAL A 14 -12.32 -0.01 -0.90
CA VAL A 14 -11.34 0.50 0.07
C VAL A 14 -10.90 1.88 -0.37
N ARG A 15 -11.17 2.88 0.47
CA ARG A 15 -10.64 4.23 0.28
C ARG A 15 -9.46 4.46 1.20
N THR A 16 -8.33 4.84 0.64
CA THR A 16 -7.13 5.22 1.39
C THR A 16 -6.85 6.69 1.20
N GLU A 17 -6.63 7.41 2.31
CA GLU A 17 -6.25 8.82 2.31
C GLU A 17 -5.03 9.01 3.21
N ILE A 18 -3.98 9.63 2.68
CA ILE A 18 -2.76 9.99 3.41
C ILE A 18 -2.53 11.47 3.22
N GLU A 19 -2.46 12.18 4.34
CA GLU A 19 -2.05 13.57 4.39
C GLU A 19 -0.88 13.71 5.35
N LEU A 20 0.23 14.25 4.85
CA LEU A 20 1.41 14.56 5.65
C LEU A 20 1.87 15.98 5.34
N ASP A 21 2.00 16.78 6.39
CA ASP A 21 2.64 18.09 6.38
C ASP A 21 3.83 18.04 7.33
N VAL A 22 5.04 18.18 6.80
CA VAL A 22 6.24 18.38 7.63
C VAL A 22 6.52 19.87 7.70
N ARG A 23 6.45 20.43 8.91
CA ARG A 23 6.61 21.85 9.17
C ARG A 23 7.80 22.13 10.08
N TRP A 24 8.46 23.25 9.83
CA TRP A 24 9.39 23.85 10.78
C TRP A 24 8.93 25.28 11.08
N GLY A 25 8.34 25.46 12.27
CA GLY A 25 7.67 26.71 12.61
C GLY A 25 6.54 27.03 11.62
N PRO A 26 6.48 28.25 11.04
CA PRO A 26 5.45 28.62 10.07
C PRO A 26 5.71 28.08 8.65
N ILE A 27 6.87 27.47 8.39
CA ILE A 27 7.29 27.05 7.04
C ILE A 27 6.90 25.57 6.84
N THR A 28 6.18 25.27 5.75
CA THR A 28 5.94 23.89 5.31
C THR A 28 7.13 23.45 4.47
N MET A 29 7.93 22.52 5.00
CA MET A 29 9.12 21.99 4.32
C MET A 29 8.76 20.94 3.28
N PHE A 30 7.73 20.14 3.58
CA PHE A 30 7.26 19.06 2.72
C PHE A 30 5.76 18.85 2.87
N ARG A 31 5.09 18.56 1.75
CA ARG A 31 3.67 18.20 1.71
C ARG A 31 3.50 16.97 0.83
N TYR A 32 2.83 15.98 1.38
CA TYR A 32 2.41 14.77 0.68
C TYR A 32 0.91 14.59 0.83
N ARG A 33 0.23 14.34 -0.28
CA ARG A 33 -1.19 13.96 -0.31
C ARG A 33 -1.33 12.73 -1.19
N HIS A 34 -2.04 11.72 -0.72
CA HIS A 34 -2.34 10.53 -1.49
C HIS A 34 -3.78 10.12 -1.26
N GLU A 35 -4.51 9.89 -2.33
CA GLU A 35 -5.83 9.28 -2.31
C GLU A 35 -5.83 8.05 -3.22
N SER A 36 -6.41 6.96 -2.75
CA SER A 36 -6.67 5.79 -3.57
C SER A 36 -8.08 5.26 -3.34
N LEU A 37 -8.65 4.74 -4.42
CA LEU A 37 -9.91 4.03 -4.42
C LEU A 37 -9.70 2.68 -5.07
N GLU A 38 -9.89 1.64 -4.28
CA GLU A 38 -9.73 0.25 -4.69
C GLU A 38 -11.06 -0.47 -4.63
N TYR A 39 -11.33 -1.29 -5.63
CA TYR A 39 -12.50 -2.14 -5.73
C TYR A 39 -12.05 -3.59 -5.68
N TRP A 40 -12.57 -4.34 -4.75
CA TRP A 40 -12.21 -5.73 -4.46
C TRP A 40 -13.44 -6.61 -4.59
N GLN A 41 -13.29 -7.81 -5.13
CA GLN A 41 -14.32 -8.84 -5.10
C GLN A 41 -13.69 -10.09 -4.52
N SER A 42 -14.16 -10.51 -3.35
CA SER A 42 -13.44 -11.46 -2.49
C SER A 42 -12.00 -10.96 -2.26
N ASP A 43 -10.98 -11.80 -2.46
CA ASP A 43 -9.56 -11.43 -2.32
C ASP A 43 -8.93 -10.92 -3.63
N ARG A 44 -9.74 -10.48 -4.60
CA ARG A 44 -9.26 -10.05 -5.92
C ARG A 44 -9.51 -8.57 -6.15
N LEU A 45 -8.43 -7.80 -6.29
CA LEU A 45 -8.50 -6.43 -6.77
C LEU A 45 -9.14 -6.43 -8.17
N GLN A 46 -10.22 -5.70 -8.35
CA GLN A 46 -10.91 -5.51 -9.63
C GLN A 46 -10.41 -4.25 -10.33
N ALA A 47 -10.29 -3.16 -9.57
CA ALA A 47 -9.81 -1.89 -10.09
C ALA A 47 -9.16 -1.05 -9.00
N ILE A 48 -8.19 -0.22 -9.39
CA ILE A 48 -7.62 0.83 -8.56
C ILE A 48 -7.60 2.13 -9.35
N THR A 49 -7.91 3.23 -8.66
CA THR A 49 -7.57 4.59 -9.09
C THR A 49 -6.83 5.27 -7.96
N SER A 50 -5.71 5.92 -8.25
CA SER A 50 -5.00 6.70 -7.25
C SER A 50 -4.55 8.04 -7.79
N ARG A 51 -4.39 8.99 -6.86
CA ARG A 51 -3.79 10.29 -7.08
C ARG A 51 -2.79 10.55 -5.96
N THR A 52 -1.55 10.81 -6.34
CA THR A 52 -0.49 11.19 -5.40
C THR A 52 0.05 12.56 -5.75
N GLU A 53 0.08 13.46 -4.79
CA GLU A 53 0.72 14.77 -4.88
C GLU A 53 1.94 14.79 -3.96
N GLU A 54 3.10 14.79 -4.59
CA GLU A 54 4.39 14.95 -3.95
C GLU A 54 5.14 16.06 -4.68
N GLY A 55 5.31 17.21 -4.02
CA GLY A 55 5.87 18.40 -4.65
C GLY A 55 4.92 19.05 -5.67
N VAL A 56 5.36 19.24 -6.92
CA VAL A 56 4.71 20.18 -7.87
C VAL A 56 3.71 19.52 -8.82
N ARG A 57 3.70 18.19 -8.99
CA ARG A 57 2.84 17.54 -9.99
C ARG A 57 2.14 16.29 -9.46
N PRO A 58 0.79 16.22 -9.56
CA PRO A 58 0.07 15.00 -9.22
C PRO A 58 0.41 13.86 -10.19
N ILE A 59 0.47 12.65 -9.67
CA ILE A 59 0.54 11.39 -10.40
C ILE A 59 -0.83 10.74 -10.29
N LEU A 60 -1.37 10.32 -11.44
CA LEU A 60 -2.63 9.59 -11.52
C LEU A 60 -2.33 8.17 -12.02
N SER A 61 -2.91 7.16 -11.37
CA SER A 61 -2.80 5.77 -11.81
C SER A 61 -4.17 5.10 -11.90
N ARG A 62 -4.32 4.18 -12.86
CA ARG A 62 -5.50 3.33 -12.98
C ARG A 62 -5.09 1.91 -13.35
N GLY A 63 -5.67 0.92 -12.66
CA GLY A 63 -5.39 -0.49 -12.92
C GLY A 63 -6.63 -1.36 -12.88
N THR A 64 -6.57 -2.51 -13.53
CA THR A 64 -7.56 -3.59 -13.39
C THR A 64 -6.90 -4.91 -12.97
N GLY A 65 -7.66 -5.73 -12.24
CA GLY A 65 -7.22 -7.03 -11.67
C GLY A 65 -6.86 -8.14 -12.64
N LYS A 66 -7.08 -7.92 -13.95
CA LYS A 66 -6.83 -8.89 -15.03
C LYS A 66 -5.80 -8.40 -16.02
N GLY A 67 -4.90 -7.53 -15.59
CA GLY A 67 -3.81 -7.04 -16.43
C GLY A 67 -4.21 -5.80 -17.20
N ARG A 68 -3.89 -4.66 -16.58
CA ARG A 68 -3.24 -3.48 -17.17
C ARG A 68 -3.34 -2.41 -16.10
N ILE A 69 -2.18 -2.01 -15.59
CA ILE A 69 -2.07 -0.80 -14.78
C ILE A 69 -1.30 0.19 -15.63
N CYS A 70 -2.01 1.27 -15.98
CA CYS A 70 -1.48 2.36 -16.77
C CYS A 70 -1.40 3.57 -15.86
N PRO A 71 -0.21 4.02 -15.45
CA PRO A 71 -0.08 5.38 -14.99
C PRO A 71 -0.52 6.33 -16.11
N ALA A 72 -1.19 7.42 -15.76
CA ALA A 72 -1.65 8.42 -16.74
C ALA A 72 -0.48 9.23 -17.35
N ARG A 73 0.77 8.91 -17.00
CA ARG A 73 2.04 9.42 -17.53
C ARG A 73 2.94 8.23 -17.90
N PRO A 74 3.96 8.41 -18.76
CA PRO A 74 4.57 7.32 -19.52
C PRO A 74 5.52 6.47 -18.66
N LEU A 75 5.01 5.81 -17.64
CA LEU A 75 5.54 4.53 -17.20
C LEU A 75 4.68 3.48 -17.91
N GLY A 76 5.31 2.54 -18.62
CA GLY A 76 4.64 1.64 -19.55
C GLY A 76 3.50 0.82 -18.94
N GLU A 77 2.77 0.14 -19.82
CA GLU A 77 1.71 -0.81 -19.42
C GLU A 77 2.36 -1.97 -18.66
N ASN A 78 2.05 -2.11 -17.37
CA ASN A 78 2.44 -3.28 -16.60
C ASN A 78 1.25 -4.25 -16.54
N THR A 79 1.45 -5.47 -17.03
CA THR A 79 0.46 -6.55 -17.01
C THR A 79 0.97 -7.71 -16.16
N SER A 80 0.08 -8.27 -15.33
CA SER A 80 0.29 -9.54 -14.66
C SER A 80 -0.94 -10.41 -14.88
N ASP A 81 -0.71 -11.70 -15.07
CA ASP A 81 -1.75 -12.73 -15.13
C ASP A 81 -2.19 -13.19 -13.73
N GLN A 82 -1.48 -12.72 -12.68
CA GLN A 82 -1.79 -12.98 -11.28
C GLN A 82 -2.63 -11.84 -10.69
N VAL A 83 -3.53 -12.20 -9.77
CA VAL A 83 -4.17 -11.21 -8.90
C VAL A 83 -3.15 -10.79 -7.87
N LEU A 84 -2.82 -9.50 -7.82
CA LEU A 84 -1.84 -8.94 -6.91
C LEU A 84 -2.52 -8.01 -5.89
N LEU A 85 -1.95 -7.98 -4.68
CA LEU A 85 -2.29 -6.96 -3.69
C LEU A 85 -1.61 -5.62 -4.03
N THR A 86 -2.09 -4.54 -3.42
CA THR A 86 -1.51 -3.21 -3.59
C THR A 86 -0.59 -2.84 -2.41
N SER A 87 0.26 -1.84 -2.57
CA SER A 87 1.06 -1.30 -1.46
C SER A 87 0.21 -0.69 -0.34
N ASN A 88 -1.08 -0.44 -0.57
CA ASN A 88 -2.00 -0.03 0.50
C ASN A 88 -2.45 -1.21 1.37
N ASN A 89 -2.26 -2.46 0.95
CA ASN A 89 -2.67 -3.66 1.69
C ASN A 89 -1.73 -4.04 2.86
N LEU A 90 -0.81 -3.16 3.29
CA LEU A 90 0.03 -3.43 4.47
C LEU A 90 -0.76 -3.70 5.75
N TRP A 91 -2.04 -3.30 5.81
CA TRP A 91 -2.93 -3.60 6.92
C TRP A 91 -3.47 -5.04 6.92
N THR A 92 -3.26 -5.83 5.85
CA THR A 92 -3.64 -7.26 5.82
C THR A 92 -2.40 -8.14 5.83
N ARG A 93 -2.40 -9.16 6.69
CA ARG A 93 -1.30 -10.13 6.77
C ARG A 93 -1.13 -10.97 5.50
N ALA A 94 -2.14 -11.02 4.61
CA ALA A 94 -2.02 -11.72 3.34
C ALA A 94 -0.85 -11.21 2.48
N ILE A 95 -0.48 -9.93 2.62
CA ILE A 95 0.62 -9.31 1.86
C ILE A 95 1.98 -9.95 2.12
N THR A 96 2.18 -10.59 3.27
CA THR A 96 3.45 -11.28 3.61
C THR A 96 3.70 -12.54 2.77
N ARG A 97 2.74 -12.93 1.92
CA ARG A 97 2.86 -14.06 0.99
C ARG A 97 3.13 -13.63 -0.45
N GLU A 98 3.07 -12.32 -0.71
CA GLU A 98 3.27 -11.77 -2.04
C GLU A 98 4.75 -11.57 -2.33
N GLN A 99 5.14 -11.89 -3.57
CA GLN A 99 6.50 -11.64 -4.10
C GLN A 99 6.55 -10.43 -5.05
N GLN A 100 5.38 -9.90 -5.40
CA GLN A 100 5.21 -8.72 -6.23
C GLN A 100 3.89 -8.06 -5.84
N ILE A 101 3.84 -6.74 -5.91
CA ILE A 101 2.64 -5.96 -5.59
C ILE A 101 2.43 -4.87 -6.61
N ILE A 102 1.22 -4.34 -6.61
CA ILE A 102 0.89 -3.10 -7.30
C ILE A 102 1.30 -1.94 -6.40
N ASP A 103 2.27 -1.16 -6.83
CA ASP A 103 2.55 0.13 -6.23
C ASP A 103 1.35 1.06 -6.45
N ALA A 104 0.59 1.35 -5.40
CA ALA A 104 -0.60 2.17 -5.46
C ALA A 104 -0.30 3.65 -5.74
N GLN A 105 0.93 4.11 -5.53
CA GLN A 105 1.35 5.48 -5.81
C GLN A 105 1.63 5.66 -7.30
N TRP A 106 2.33 4.70 -7.91
CA TRP A 106 2.80 4.79 -9.30
C TRP A 106 2.00 3.95 -10.30
N GLY A 107 1.16 3.04 -9.82
CA GLY A 107 0.44 2.08 -10.66
C GLY A 107 1.38 1.13 -11.41
N THR A 108 2.49 0.75 -10.79
CA THR A 108 3.46 -0.18 -11.39
C THR A 108 3.47 -1.49 -10.62
N ILE A 109 3.87 -2.56 -11.28
CA ILE A 109 4.12 -3.83 -10.59
C ILE A 109 5.57 -3.82 -10.15
N VAL A 110 5.80 -3.97 -8.85
CA VAL A 110 7.14 -3.97 -8.26
C VAL A 110 7.39 -5.27 -7.50
N PRO A 111 8.63 -5.80 -7.52
CA PRO A 111 8.97 -6.94 -6.67
C PRO A 111 8.87 -6.54 -5.19
N LEU A 112 8.44 -7.48 -4.37
CA LEU A 112 8.35 -7.37 -2.92
C LEU A 112 9.12 -8.51 -2.28
N ALA A 113 10.22 -8.17 -1.62
CA ALA A 113 11.01 -9.12 -0.84
C ALA A 113 10.69 -8.98 0.64
N TRP A 114 10.69 -10.11 1.34
CA TRP A 114 10.44 -10.21 2.78
C TRP A 114 11.67 -10.82 3.46
N ASP A 115 12.05 -10.25 4.59
CA ASP A 115 13.01 -10.88 5.49
C ASP A 115 12.33 -12.00 6.29
N GLU A 116 13.12 -12.79 7.02
CA GLU A 116 12.59 -13.77 7.96
C GLU A 116 11.75 -13.10 9.06
N ALA A 117 10.61 -13.69 9.40
CA ALA A 117 9.72 -13.16 10.41
C ALA A 117 10.33 -13.29 11.81
N GLU A 118 10.31 -12.20 12.57
CA GLU A 118 10.80 -12.16 13.94
C GLU A 118 9.62 -11.97 14.90
N ARG A 119 9.65 -12.57 16.09
CA ARG A 119 8.73 -12.17 17.17
C ARG A 119 9.31 -11.01 17.96
N GLN A 120 8.50 -9.98 18.18
CA GLN A 120 8.89 -8.79 18.93
C GLN A 120 7.86 -8.48 20.01
N GLN A 121 8.33 -8.26 21.24
CA GLN A 121 7.52 -7.72 22.30
C GLN A 121 7.43 -6.19 22.16
N ILE A 122 6.22 -5.65 22.07
CA ILE A 122 5.98 -4.19 21.90
C ILE A 122 5.39 -3.53 23.15
N SER A 123 4.80 -4.31 24.05
CA SER A 123 4.41 -3.92 25.40
C SER A 123 4.29 -5.15 26.30
N ASP A 124 4.08 -4.96 27.60
CA ASP A 124 3.85 -6.08 28.52
C ASP A 124 2.67 -6.94 28.04
N GLY A 125 2.94 -8.23 27.80
CA GLY A 125 1.96 -9.21 27.35
C GLY A 125 1.55 -9.13 25.87
N LEU A 126 2.16 -8.26 25.05
CA LEU A 126 1.88 -8.17 23.62
C LEU A 126 3.12 -8.51 22.79
N ASP A 127 3.19 -9.77 22.38
CA ASP A 127 4.12 -10.29 21.39
C ASP A 127 3.48 -10.25 20.00
N VAL A 128 4.18 -9.65 19.04
CA VAL A 128 3.71 -9.50 17.67
C VAL A 128 4.69 -10.12 16.68
N ASP A 129 4.18 -10.54 15.53
CA ASP A 129 5.01 -10.91 14.40
C ASP A 129 5.49 -9.63 13.69
N HIS A 130 6.81 -9.48 13.57
CA HIS A 130 7.48 -8.40 12.88
C HIS A 130 8.02 -8.90 11.55
N PHE A 131 7.62 -8.24 10.47
CA PHE A 131 8.13 -8.49 9.13
C PHE A 131 8.82 -7.23 8.61
N ARG A 132 10.01 -7.39 8.02
CA ARG A 132 10.67 -6.37 7.22
C ARG A 132 10.50 -6.69 5.74
N PHE A 133 10.34 -5.67 4.92
CA PHE A 133 10.19 -5.83 3.49
C PHE A 133 10.95 -4.76 2.71
N SER A 134 11.22 -5.07 1.44
CA SER A 134 11.85 -4.14 0.51
C SER A 134 11.25 -4.24 -0.89
N THR A 135 11.09 -3.09 -1.52
CA THR A 135 10.89 -2.90 -2.96
C THR A 135 12.13 -2.16 -3.52
N PRO A 136 12.26 -1.98 -4.85
CA PRO A 136 13.35 -1.18 -5.42
C PRO A 136 13.39 0.27 -4.91
N GLU A 137 12.22 0.85 -4.60
CA GLU A 137 12.06 2.26 -4.28
C GLU A 137 11.93 2.53 -2.78
N TRP A 138 11.45 1.58 -1.99
CA TRP A 138 11.18 1.80 -0.57
C TRP A 138 11.31 0.53 0.28
N ARG A 139 11.55 0.73 1.58
CA ARG A 139 11.71 -0.32 2.58
C ARG A 139 10.88 0.00 3.80
N GLY A 140 10.43 -1.03 4.49
CA GLY A 140 9.62 -0.81 5.68
C GLY A 140 9.49 -2.03 6.56
N SER A 141 8.62 -1.87 7.55
CA SER A 141 8.29 -2.88 8.53
C SER A 141 6.78 -2.87 8.80
N VAL A 142 6.24 -4.05 9.04
CA VAL A 142 4.85 -4.25 9.49
C VAL A 142 4.83 -5.17 10.69
N TRP A 143 3.88 -4.92 11.60
CA TRP A 143 3.67 -5.72 12.79
C TRP A 143 2.23 -6.22 12.85
N TYR A 144 2.07 -7.51 13.16
CA TYR A 144 0.76 -8.17 13.28
C TYR A 144 0.62 -8.93 14.60
N ASP A 145 -0.58 -8.88 15.18
CA ASP A 145 -1.02 -9.81 16.23
C ASP A 145 -2.02 -10.80 15.61
N GLY A 146 -1.55 -12.00 15.25
CA GLY A 146 -2.34 -12.94 14.47
C GLY A 146 -2.77 -12.34 13.11
N PRO A 147 -4.06 -12.25 12.78
CA PRO A 147 -4.54 -11.60 11.56
C PRO A 147 -4.64 -10.06 11.69
N THR A 148 -4.48 -9.52 12.89
CA THR A 148 -4.73 -8.11 13.21
C THR A 148 -3.50 -7.27 12.93
N TRP A 149 -3.66 -6.19 12.16
CA TRP A 149 -2.60 -5.21 11.96
C TRP A 149 -2.42 -4.32 13.18
N VAL A 150 -1.16 -4.15 13.59
CA VAL A 150 -0.80 -3.31 14.74
C VAL A 150 -0.24 -1.98 14.28
N ARG A 151 0.79 -2.00 13.42
CA ARG A 151 1.39 -0.79 12.83
C ARG A 151 2.23 -1.10 11.59
N ALA A 152 2.58 -0.06 10.86
CA ALA A 152 3.57 -0.08 9.79
C ALA A 152 4.54 1.10 9.97
N ALA A 153 5.79 0.93 9.54
CA ALA A 153 6.81 1.97 9.60
C ALA A 153 7.70 1.92 8.36
N HIS A 154 8.15 3.08 7.91
CA HIS A 154 9.19 3.17 6.88
C HIS A 154 10.56 2.91 7.52
N ALA A 155 11.43 2.19 6.82
CA ALA A 155 12.83 2.11 7.22
C ALA A 155 13.53 3.44 6.89
N GLN A 156 14.45 3.86 7.76
CA GLN A 156 15.36 4.99 7.50
C GLN A 156 16.47 4.59 6.54
#